data_AF-A0A536LAM2-F1
#
_entry.id   AF-A0A536LAM2-F1
#
_cell.length_a   1.000
_cell.length_b   1.000
_cell.length_c   1.000
_cell.angle_alpha   90.00
_cell.angle_beta   90.00
_cell.angle_gamma   90.00
#
_symmetry.space_group_name_H-M   'P 1'
#
loop_
_entity.id
_entity.type
_entity.pdbx_description
1 polymer ?
#
loop_
_entity_poly.entity_id
_entity_poly.type
_entity_poly.pdbx_seq_one_letter_code
_entity_poly.pdbx_strand_id
1 'polypeptide(L)'
;MATEPVIVDCACMARPDLAAIDWLARKQLEARRCGREVCLRNASLPLLQLIWLAGLDGSLRVEVKRQSEEREEAGGVEEEGELPDLSV
;
A
#
# COMPACT_ATOMS: atom_id res chain seq x y z
N MET A 1 -1.69 -27.00 10.23
CA MET A 1 -0.64 -27.03 9.19
C MET A 1 -0.61 -25.64 8.57
N ALA A 2 0.47 -24.88 8.75
CA ALA A 2 0.57 -23.57 8.11
C ALA A 2 0.83 -23.79 6.62
N THR A 3 -0.14 -23.46 5.77
CA THR A 3 0.02 -23.55 4.32
C THR A 3 0.93 -22.41 3.85
N GLU A 4 2.01 -22.74 3.16
CA GLU A 4 2.95 -21.71 2.67
C GLU A 4 2.25 -20.75 1.69
N PRO A 5 2.36 -19.42 1.88
CA PRO A 5 1.76 -18.46 0.98
C PRO A 5 2.42 -18.51 -0.40
N VAL A 6 1.66 -18.13 -1.42
CA VAL A 6 2.17 -17.91 -2.77
C VAL A 6 2.72 -16.49 -2.82
N ILE A 7 4.02 -16.35 -3.01
CA ILE A 7 4.66 -15.03 -3.12
C ILE A 7 4.60 -14.56 -4.57
N VAL A 8 4.11 -13.34 -4.78
CA VAL A 8 4.10 -12.67 -6.08
C VAL A 8 5.00 -11.44 -6.01
N ASP A 9 6.09 -11.46 -6.77
CA ASP A 9 6.96 -10.29 -6.91
C ASP A 9 6.35 -9.29 -7.90
N CYS A 10 6.04 -8.10 -7.41
CA CYS A 10 5.39 -7.03 -8.16
C CYS A 10 6.41 -6.00 -8.70
N ALA A 11 7.72 -6.23 -8.55
CA ALA A 11 8.75 -5.30 -9.02
C ALA A 11 8.68 -5.01 -10.53
N CYS A 12 8.15 -5.94 -11.33
CA CYS A 12 7.96 -5.76 -12.77
C CYS A 12 6.70 -4.94 -13.13
N MET A 13 5.83 -4.63 -12.17
CA MET A 13 4.58 -3.89 -12.38
C MET A 13 4.82 -2.37 -12.23
N ALA A 14 5.62 -1.81 -13.13
CA ALA A 14 5.99 -0.39 -13.09
C ALA A 14 4.79 0.55 -13.28
N ARG A 15 3.76 0.12 -14.02
CA ARG A 15 2.54 0.89 -14.27
C ARG A 15 1.31 -0.02 -14.12
N PRO A 16 0.89 -0.30 -12.88
CA PRO A 16 -0.20 -1.21 -12.60
C PRO A 16 -1.54 -0.61 -13.07
N ASP A 17 -2.37 -1.46 -13.67
CA ASP A 17 -3.71 -1.12 -14.13
C ASP A 17 -4.73 -2.12 -13.57
N LEU A 18 -6.01 -1.96 -13.96
CA LEU A 18 -7.07 -2.86 -13.50
C LEU A 18 -6.90 -4.30 -14.01
N ALA A 19 -6.18 -4.51 -15.12
CA ALA A 19 -5.89 -5.86 -15.61
C ALA A 19 -4.87 -6.56 -14.69
N ALA A 20 -3.86 -5.83 -14.20
CA ALA A 20 -2.94 -6.33 -13.19
C ALA A 20 -3.68 -6.68 -11.88
N ILE A 21 -4.65 -5.85 -11.46
CA ILE A 21 -5.49 -6.13 -10.29
C ILE A 21 -6.35 -7.39 -10.47
N ASP A 22 -7.03 -7.53 -11.61
CA ASP A 22 -7.83 -8.73 -11.91
C ASP A 22 -6.95 -9.99 -11.88
N TRP A 23 -5.76 -9.93 -12.45
CA TRP A 23 -4.80 -11.04 -12.42
C TRP A 23 -4.39 -11.41 -10.99
N LEU A 24 -4.06 -10.43 -10.14
CA LEU A 24 -3.72 -10.66 -8.73
C LEU A 24 -4.91 -11.25 -7.95
N ALA A 25 -6.11 -10.71 -8.16
CA ALA A 25 -7.32 -11.21 -7.52
C ALA A 25 -7.63 -12.66 -7.90
N ARG A 26 -7.45 -13.01 -9.18
CA ARG A 26 -7.58 -14.40 -9.66
C ARG A 26 -6.54 -15.32 -9.03
N LYS A 27 -5.28 -14.88 -8.90
CA LYS A 27 -4.25 -15.66 -8.22
C LYS A 27 -4.58 -15.90 -6.75
N GLN A 28 -5.10 -14.88 -6.07
CA GLN A 28 -5.56 -15.00 -4.68
C GLN A 28 -6.73 -15.98 -4.54
N LEU A 29 -7.65 -15.98 -5.51
CA LEU A 29 -8.77 -16.94 -5.55
C LEU A 29 -8.29 -18.38 -5.80
N GLU A 30 -7.37 -18.58 -6.75
CA GLU A 30 -6.73 -19.88 -7.02
C GLU A 30 -6.03 -20.41 -5.77
N ALA A 31 -5.23 -19.58 -5.09
CA ALA A 31 -4.55 -19.95 -3.86
C ALA A 31 -5.55 -20.32 -2.76
N ARG A 32 -6.61 -19.53 -2.57
CA ARG A 32 -7.65 -19.79 -1.55
C ARG A 32 -8.37 -21.10 -1.77
N ARG A 33 -8.65 -21.46 -3.03
CA ARG A 33 -9.23 -22.77 -3.38
C ARG A 33 -8.32 -23.94 -3.00
N CYS A 34 -7.01 -23.70 -2.93
CA CYS A 34 -6.02 -24.67 -2.46
C CYS A 34 -5.68 -24.52 -0.96
N GLY A 35 -6.44 -23.71 -0.19
CA GLY A 35 -6.17 -23.47 1.24
C GLY A 35 -4.92 -22.63 1.50
N ARG A 36 -4.49 -21.82 0.53
CA ARG A 36 -3.31 -20.94 0.59
C ARG A 36 -3.72 -19.47 0.42
N GLU A 37 -2.81 -18.56 0.72
CA GLU A 37 -2.98 -17.12 0.49
C GLU A 37 -1.90 -16.59 -0.46
N VAL A 38 -2.14 -15.44 -1.09
CA VAL A 38 -1.12 -14.74 -1.89
C VAL A 38 -0.54 -13.59 -1.06
N CYS A 39 0.79 -13.47 -1.08
CA CYS A 39 1.51 -12.34 -0.51
C CYS A 39 2.19 -11.55 -1.63
N LEU A 40 1.90 -10.24 -1.70
CA LEU A 40 2.54 -9.34 -2.66
C LEU A 40 3.86 -8.82 -2.09
N ARG A 41 4.93 -8.93 -2.87
CA ARG A 41 6.28 -8.45 -2.53
C ARG A 41 6.71 -7.38 -3.52
N ASN A 42 7.46 -6.37 -3.05
CA ASN A 42 7.93 -5.24 -3.86
C ASN A 42 6.79 -4.53 -4.63
N ALA A 43 5.61 -4.42 -4.02
CA ALA A 43 4.50 -3.69 -4.61
C ALA A 43 4.80 -2.19 -4.64
N SER A 44 4.68 -1.58 -5.81
CA SER A 44 4.90 -0.15 -6.01
C SER A 44 3.77 0.67 -5.37
N LEU A 45 4.05 1.93 -4.98
CA LEU A 45 3.02 2.82 -4.42
C LEU A 45 1.75 2.93 -5.30
N PRO A 46 1.85 3.08 -6.64
CA PRO A 46 0.67 3.09 -7.51
C PRO A 46 -0.14 1.80 -7.43
N LEU A 47 0.50 0.64 -7.25
CA LEU A 47 -0.19 -0.64 -7.11
C LEU A 47 -0.96 -0.68 -5.79
N LEU A 48 -0.35 -0.22 -4.70
CA LEU A 48 -1.01 -0.16 -3.39
C LEU A 48 -2.22 0.77 -3.41
N GLN A 49 -2.08 1.95 -4.02
CA GLN A 49 -3.19 2.89 -4.20
C GLN A 49 -4.32 2.28 -5.00
N LEU A 50 -4.00 1.54 -6.08
CA LEU A 50 -5.01 0.89 -6.90
C LEU A 50 -5.72 -0.26 -6.17
N ILE A 51 -4.99 -1.05 -5.37
CA ILE A 51 -5.56 -2.09 -4.50
C ILE A 51 -6.53 -1.48 -3.48
N TRP A 52 -6.12 -0.38 -2.84
CA TRP A 52 -6.96 0.34 -1.88
C TRP A 52 -8.20 0.94 -2.55
N LEU A 53 -8.03 1.59 -3.71
CA LEU A 53 -9.12 2.15 -4.51
C LEU A 53 -10.12 1.06 -4.94
N ALA A 54 -9.63 -0.14 -5.27
CA ALA A 54 -10.46 -1.28 -5.61
C ALA A 54 -11.10 -1.98 -4.40
N GLY A 55 -10.78 -1.58 -3.16
CA GLY A 55 -11.28 -2.22 -1.94
C GLY A 55 -10.75 -3.64 -1.73
N LEU A 56 -9.56 -3.95 -2.25
CA LEU A 56 -8.96 -5.28 -2.22
C LEU A 56 -7.86 -5.44 -1.17
N ASP A 57 -7.62 -4.42 -0.34
CA ASP A 57 -6.58 -4.40 0.71
C ASP A 57 -6.78 -5.51 1.76
N GLY A 58 -8.02 -5.85 2.11
CA GLY A 58 -8.32 -6.98 3.01
C GLY A 58 -8.21 -8.35 2.35
N SER A 59 -8.21 -8.41 1.02
CA SER A 59 -8.16 -9.66 0.25
C SER A 59 -6.74 -10.01 -0.19
N LEU A 60 -5.96 -9.01 -0.59
CA LEU A 60 -4.58 -9.13 -1.05
C LEU A 60 -3.64 -8.72 0.08
N ARG A 61 -3.00 -9.69 0.73
CA ARG A 61 -2.00 -9.38 1.76
C ARG A 61 -0.76 -8.80 1.09
N VAL A 62 -0.45 -7.55 1.39
CA VAL A 62 0.76 -6.88 0.91
C VAL A 62 1.83 -6.94 1.99
N GLU A 63 2.96 -7.58 1.71
CA GLU A 63 4.16 -7.40 2.52
C GLU A 63 4.82 -6.09 2.10
N VAL A 64 4.38 -5.00 2.71
CA VAL A 64 5.07 -3.71 2.59
C VAL A 64 6.39 -3.85 3.34
N LYS A 65 7.46 -4.22 2.63
CA LYS A 65 8.80 -3.83 3.06
C LYS A 65 8.79 -2.30 3.09
N ARG A 66 8.57 -1.72 4.28
CA ARG A 66 8.75 -0.30 4.57
C ARG A 66 10.16 0.07 4.11
N GLN A 67 10.30 0.56 2.88
CA GLN A 67 11.47 1.34 2.52
C GLN A 67 11.31 2.65 3.29
N SER A 68 12.30 2.96 4.12
CA SER A 68 12.33 4.15 4.94
C SER A 68 12.00 5.35 4.08
N GLU A 69 10.93 6.06 4.43
CA GLU A 69 10.71 7.41 3.97
C GLU A 69 11.89 8.21 4.56
N GLU A 70 12.83 8.64 3.70
CA GLU A 70 13.74 9.72 4.08
C GLU A 70 12.85 10.93 4.37
N ARG A 71 12.58 11.09 5.65
CA ARG A 71 11.91 12.20 6.30
C ARG A 71 12.44 13.49 5.71
N GLU A 72 11.65 14.14 4.85
CA GLU A 72 11.84 15.54 4.52
C GLU A 72 11.86 16.31 5.85
N GLU A 73 12.92 17.09 6.06
CA GLU A 73 13.13 17.82 7.30
C GLU A 73 11.94 18.72 7.58
N ALA A 74 11.43 18.63 8.81
CA ALA A 74 10.31 19.44 9.26
C ALA A 74 10.67 20.93 9.10
N GLY A 75 9.99 21.59 8.16
CA GLY A 75 10.02 23.04 8.06
C GLY A 75 9.56 23.63 9.40
N GLY A 76 10.47 24.32 10.09
CA GLY A 76 10.15 25.08 11.28
C GLY A 76 9.15 26.17 10.93
N VAL A 77 7.91 26.00 11.35
CA VAL A 77 6.91 27.07 11.38
C VAL A 77 6.99 27.69 12.76
N GLU A 78 7.65 28.84 12.87
CA GLU A 78 7.47 29.78 13.98
C GLU A 78 6.25 30.64 13.65
N GLU A 79 5.07 30.23 14.13
CA GLU A 79 3.92 31.14 14.21
C GLU A 79 4.11 32.04 15.43
N GLU A 80 4.69 33.23 15.22
CA GLU A 80 4.67 34.30 16.22
C GLU A 80 3.40 35.13 16.01
N GLY A 81 2.26 34.56 16.41
CA GLY A 81 0.97 35.23 16.47
C GLY A 81 0.72 35.80 17.86
N GLU A 82 1.24 36.99 18.16
CA GLU A 82 0.83 37.76 19.34
C GLU A 82 0.10 39.04 18.89
N LEU A 83 -1.23 38.97 18.79
CA LEU A 83 -2.11 40.13 18.80
C LEU A 83 -3.22 39.86 19.82
N PRO A 84 -3.17 40.55 20.96
CA PRO A 84 -4.38 41.18 21.51
C PRO A 84 -4.03 42.59 22.08
N ASP A 85 -4.92 43.56 22.24
CA ASP A 85 -6.37 43.65 22.23
C ASP A 85 -6.76 45.10 21.87
N LEU A 86 -7.84 45.26 21.12
CA LEU A 86 -8.54 46.52 20.96
C LEU A 86 -9.42 46.75 22.20
N SER A 87 -9.03 47.69 23.07
CA SER A 87 -9.94 48.25 24.07
C SER A 87 -9.81 49.78 24.14
N VAL A 88 -10.84 50.43 23.56
CA VAL A 88 -11.41 51.78 23.76
C VAL A 88 -10.51 52.97 24.12
#